data_AF-A0A2G5ZFU8-F1
#
_entry.id   AF-A0A2G5ZFU8-F1
#
_cell.length_a   1.000
_cell.length_b   1.000
_cell.length_c   1.000
_cell.angle_alpha   90.00
_cell.angle_beta   90.00
_cell.angle_gamma   90.00
#
_symmetry.space_group_name_H-M   'P 1'
#
loop_
_entity.id
_entity.type
_entity.pdbx_description
1 polymer ?
#
loop_
_entity_poly.entity_id
_entity_poly.type
_entity_poly.pdbx_seq_one_letter_code
_entity_poly.pdbx_strand_id
1 'polypeptide(L)'
;MKKIPRLNKIKDGNRLYYNPNDDEKRIYLKIKREIEQKYASGSSNRDQIIKQLISTLTHGDYTDYSVQDIDLFIVRSDIKNFYPSINKHYLYKKLMKANMLSNSTIQTLKPMFFSSSVSGIPLGLPFSSALAEVYLEKFDDDIRQNFNPTFYFRYVDDIIIINYDTIKGIDIEETNKVLEKIFKENFLNINREKTIFNRYEALSRNSEELCFDYLGYKFNTNNKNLHISISENKYIKIINRIKKYFYIFKKSNRSEKQFWLLYYRLMNSLFGIKSTDENGKNMYFGLGYNYKFINDKTQMENFISVVKGLIHSCKLSSKRKSALLYLVFTNGNSLDILGKRYDYTRLTLKQINKIKLRLQITSSDMNISKIFYVIYKNAK
;
A
#
# COMPACT_ATOMS: atom_id res chain seq x y z
N MET A 1 -17.17 -27.15 -0.01
CA MET A 1 -16.48 -25.90 0.36
C MET A 1 -16.59 -25.69 1.87
N LYS A 2 -15.51 -25.35 2.58
CA LYS A 2 -15.65 -25.02 4.01
C LYS A 2 -16.46 -23.73 4.15
N LYS A 3 -17.37 -23.68 5.12
CA LYS A 3 -18.03 -22.42 5.48
C LYS A 3 -16.96 -21.42 5.94
N ILE A 4 -17.10 -20.15 5.58
CA ILE A 4 -16.14 -19.06 5.88
C ILE A 4 -15.59 -19.09 7.33
N PRO A 5 -16.42 -19.27 8.38
CA PRO A 5 -15.94 -19.39 9.77
C PRO A 5 -14.88 -20.46 10.03
N ARG A 6 -14.88 -21.53 9.23
CA ARG A 6 -14.07 -22.74 9.37
C ARG A 6 -12.87 -22.79 8.42
N LEU A 7 -12.62 -21.72 7.66
CA LEU A 7 -11.42 -21.62 6.82
C LEU A 7 -10.15 -21.59 7.68
N ASN A 8 -9.03 -21.93 7.06
CA ASN A 8 -7.72 -21.81 7.71
C ASN A 8 -7.45 -20.33 8.01
N LYS A 9 -6.83 -20.07 9.16
CA LYS A 9 -6.56 -18.71 9.64
C LYS A 9 -5.06 -18.51 9.84
N ILE A 10 -4.56 -17.35 9.42
CA ILE A 10 -3.17 -16.93 9.59
C ILE A 10 -3.19 -15.65 10.43
N LYS A 11 -2.45 -15.65 11.54
CA LYS A 11 -2.25 -14.46 12.36
C LYS A 11 -0.96 -13.76 11.95
N ASP A 12 -1.03 -12.47 11.66
CA ASP A 12 0.12 -11.62 11.38
C ASP A 12 0.02 -10.35 12.24
N GLY A 13 0.84 -10.28 13.29
CA GLY A 13 0.69 -9.32 14.38
C GLY A 13 -0.69 -9.41 15.03
N ASN A 14 -1.41 -8.29 15.05
CA ASN A 14 -2.76 -8.17 15.61
C ASN A 14 -3.88 -8.48 14.60
N ARG A 15 -3.54 -8.83 13.36
CA ARG A 15 -4.51 -9.08 12.28
C ARG A 15 -4.70 -10.58 12.05
N LEU A 16 -5.95 -10.97 11.81
CA LEU A 16 -6.35 -12.34 11.51
C LEU A 16 -6.81 -12.43 10.05
N TYR A 17 -6.08 -13.19 9.23
CA TYR A 17 -6.38 -13.40 7.82
C TYR A 17 -6.98 -14.79 7.61
N TYR A 18 -8.02 -14.86 6.80
CA TYR A 18 -8.62 -16.10 6.34
C TYR A 18 -7.90 -16.53 5.05
N ASN A 19 -7.43 -17.77 5.02
CA ASN A 19 -6.65 -18.33 3.92
C ASN A 19 -7.43 -19.45 3.23
N PRO A 20 -8.14 -19.15 2.12
CA PRO A 20 -8.87 -20.15 1.36
C PRO A 20 -7.92 -21.01 0.53
N ASN A 21 -8.35 -22.25 0.23
CA ASN A 21 -7.66 -23.05 -0.81
C ASN A 21 -7.98 -22.51 -2.22
N ASP A 22 -7.35 -23.07 -3.26
CA ASP A 22 -7.48 -22.54 -4.62
C ASP A 22 -8.90 -22.61 -5.18
N ASP A 23 -9.66 -23.68 -4.90
CA ASP A 23 -11.03 -23.81 -5.36
C ASP A 23 -11.96 -22.82 -4.66
N GLU A 24 -11.81 -22.65 -3.34
CA GLU A 24 -12.49 -21.63 -2.55
C GLU A 24 -12.18 -20.23 -3.08
N LYS A 25 -10.91 -19.93 -3.36
CA LYS A 25 -10.47 -18.65 -3.89
C LYS A 25 -11.08 -18.35 -5.26
N ARG A 26 -11.21 -19.34 -6.15
CA ARG A 26 -11.88 -19.20 -7.45
C ARG A 26 -13.36 -18.81 -7.29
N ILE A 27 -14.07 -19.45 -6.36
CA ILE A 27 -15.47 -19.13 -6.05
C ILE A 27 -15.56 -17.70 -5.49
N TYR A 28 -14.71 -17.36 -4.53
CA TYR A 28 -14.70 -16.03 -3.92
C TYR A 28 -14.33 -14.92 -4.90
N LEU A 29 -13.51 -15.20 -5.92
CA LEU A 29 -13.24 -14.27 -7.03
C LEU A 29 -14.45 -14.06 -7.93
N LYS A 30 -15.27 -15.09 -8.18
CA LYS A 30 -16.54 -14.94 -8.90
C LYS A 30 -17.51 -14.05 -8.12
N ILE A 31 -17.65 -14.31 -6.82
CA ILE A 31 -18.47 -13.47 -5.92
C ILE A 31 -17.98 -12.02 -5.93
N LYS A 32 -16.67 -11.81 -5.83
CA LYS A 32 -16.07 -10.47 -5.91
C LYS A 32 -16.52 -9.74 -7.18
N ARG A 33 -16.35 -10.37 -8.36
CA ARG A 33 -16.71 -9.76 -9.65
C ARG A 33 -18.20 -9.44 -9.73
N GLU A 34 -19.04 -10.33 -9.23
CA GLU A 34 -20.48 -10.10 -9.18
C GLU A 34 -20.83 -8.86 -8.35
N ILE A 35 -20.21 -8.69 -7.18
CA ILE A 35 -20.42 -7.50 -6.33
C ILE A 35 -19.94 -6.24 -7.06
N GLU A 36 -18.72 -6.25 -7.61
CA GLU A 36 -18.14 -5.10 -8.30
C GLU A 36 -18.98 -4.65 -9.50
N GLN A 37 -19.53 -5.59 -10.27
CA GLN A 37 -20.39 -5.30 -11.42
C GLN A 37 -21.74 -4.69 -11.00
N LYS A 38 -22.33 -5.22 -9.93
CA LYS A 38 -23.70 -4.85 -9.53
C LYS A 38 -23.75 -3.55 -8.73
N TYR A 39 -22.73 -3.28 -7.92
CA TYR A 39 -22.67 -2.08 -7.09
C TYR A 39 -21.77 -0.99 -7.66
N ALA A 40 -21.28 -1.14 -8.90
CA ALA A 40 -20.29 -0.26 -9.52
C ALA A 40 -19.09 0.06 -8.60
N SER A 41 -18.77 -0.87 -7.69
CA SER A 41 -17.82 -0.64 -6.61
C SER A 41 -16.41 -1.00 -7.08
N GLY A 42 -15.76 -0.09 -7.78
CA GLY A 42 -14.35 -0.23 -8.15
C GLY A 42 -13.45 -0.02 -6.94
N SER A 43 -12.45 -0.87 -6.74
CA SER A 43 -11.41 -0.60 -5.73
C SER A 43 -10.56 0.60 -6.16
N SER A 44 -10.44 1.61 -5.31
CA SER A 44 -9.58 2.77 -5.58
C SER A 44 -8.13 2.33 -5.83
N ASN A 45 -7.51 2.86 -6.88
CA ASN A 45 -6.10 2.59 -7.16
C ASN A 45 -5.21 3.62 -6.47
N ARG A 46 -4.34 3.18 -5.56
CA ARG A 46 -3.39 4.04 -4.85
C ARG A 46 -2.61 4.96 -5.80
N ASP A 47 -2.15 4.43 -6.93
CA ASP A 47 -1.36 5.23 -7.87
C ASP A 47 -2.20 6.31 -8.56
N GLN A 48 -3.47 6.03 -8.86
CA GLN A 48 -4.37 7.03 -9.44
C GLN A 48 -4.70 8.11 -8.43
N ILE A 49 -4.98 7.73 -7.17
CA ILE A 49 -5.22 8.69 -6.10
C ILE A 49 -4.00 9.60 -5.91
N ILE A 50 -2.78 9.05 -5.83
CA ILE A 50 -1.59 9.88 -5.65
C ILE A 50 -1.37 10.81 -6.85
N LYS A 51 -1.57 10.34 -8.08
CA LYS A 51 -1.51 11.21 -9.27
C LYS A 51 -2.53 12.34 -9.21
N GLN A 52 -3.77 12.03 -8.86
CA GLN A 52 -4.83 13.03 -8.75
C GLN A 52 -4.54 14.02 -7.63
N LEU A 53 -4.07 13.56 -6.48
CA LEU A 53 -3.66 14.41 -5.37
C LEU A 53 -2.52 15.35 -5.76
N ILE A 54 -1.51 14.86 -6.48
CA ILE A 54 -0.44 15.72 -7.03
C ILE A 54 -1.05 16.77 -7.96
N SER A 55 -1.89 16.34 -8.91
CA SER A 55 -2.58 17.25 -9.83
C SER A 55 -3.38 18.34 -9.11
N THR A 56 -4.06 17.96 -8.02
CA THR A 56 -4.86 18.85 -7.19
C THR A 56 -3.97 19.89 -6.51
N LEU A 57 -2.88 19.45 -5.89
CA LEU A 57 -1.98 20.36 -5.16
C LEU A 57 -1.24 21.30 -6.10
N THR A 58 -0.80 20.81 -7.27
CA THR A 58 -0.04 21.61 -8.25
C THR A 58 -0.90 22.28 -9.31
N HIS A 59 -2.24 22.13 -9.23
CA HIS A 59 -3.17 22.64 -10.24
C HIS A 59 -2.85 22.16 -11.67
N GLY A 60 -2.27 20.96 -11.78
CA GLY A 60 -1.87 20.34 -13.04
C GLY A 60 -0.47 20.69 -13.52
N ASP A 61 0.31 21.49 -12.78
CA ASP A 61 1.73 21.69 -13.07
C ASP A 61 2.54 20.45 -12.63
N TYR A 62 2.99 19.68 -13.60
CA TYR A 62 3.86 18.52 -13.41
C TYR A 62 5.31 18.78 -13.82
N THR A 63 5.61 19.97 -14.37
CA THR A 63 6.97 20.31 -14.82
C THR A 63 7.79 20.81 -13.65
N ASP A 64 7.27 21.81 -12.94
CA ASP A 64 7.98 22.46 -11.86
C ASP A 64 7.43 22.06 -10.48
N TYR A 65 6.29 21.34 -10.48
CA TYR A 65 5.55 20.98 -9.27
C TYR A 65 5.22 22.22 -8.43
N SER A 66 4.97 23.36 -9.09
CA SER A 66 4.63 24.59 -8.40
C SER A 66 3.26 24.47 -7.74
N VAL A 67 3.14 25.04 -6.55
CA VAL A 67 1.90 25.16 -5.80
C VAL A 67 1.48 26.61 -5.84
N GLN A 68 0.22 26.86 -6.22
CA GLN A 68 -0.33 28.20 -6.31
C GLN A 68 -0.55 28.80 -4.91
N ASP A 69 -0.63 30.13 -4.85
CA ASP A 69 -0.91 30.87 -3.61
C ASP A 69 -2.38 30.76 -3.22
N ILE A 70 -2.79 29.57 -2.78
CA ILE A 70 -4.15 29.24 -2.39
C ILE A 70 -4.12 28.64 -0.99
N ASP A 71 -4.94 29.18 -0.10
CA ASP A 71 -5.10 28.64 1.24
C ASP A 71 -5.79 27.27 1.16
N LEU A 72 -5.29 26.30 1.93
CA LEU A 72 -5.79 24.93 1.93
C LEU A 72 -6.19 24.50 3.32
N PHE A 73 -7.37 23.89 3.43
CA PHE A 73 -7.76 23.15 4.61
C PHE A 73 -7.78 21.66 4.30
N ILE A 74 -6.91 20.90 4.98
CA ILE A 74 -6.75 19.47 4.77
C ILE A 74 -7.17 18.72 6.03
N VAL A 75 -8.14 17.82 5.87
CA VAL A 75 -8.54 16.85 6.89
C VAL A 75 -8.06 15.48 6.48
N ARG A 76 -7.25 14.87 7.33
CA ARG A 76 -6.82 13.48 7.19
C ARG A 76 -7.43 12.66 8.29
N SER A 77 -7.90 11.47 7.93
CA SER A 77 -8.47 10.54 8.90
C SER A 77 -8.25 9.09 8.49
N ASP A 78 -8.52 8.18 9.42
CA ASP A 78 -8.38 6.74 9.27
C ASP A 78 -9.51 6.03 10.01
N ILE A 79 -10.06 4.98 9.40
CA ILE A 79 -11.11 4.17 10.03
C ILE A 79 -10.48 3.12 10.96
N LYS A 80 -10.74 3.24 12.26
CA LYS A 80 -10.17 2.34 13.28
C LYS A 80 -10.66 0.90 13.07
N ASN A 81 -9.70 -0.01 12.90
CA ASN A 81 -9.94 -1.45 12.74
C ASN A 81 -11.02 -1.79 11.69
N PHE A 82 -11.02 -1.08 10.56
CA PHE A 82 -12.11 -1.08 9.58
C PHE A 82 -12.74 -2.45 9.28
N TYR A 83 -11.99 -3.42 8.73
CA TYR A 83 -12.56 -4.71 8.34
C TYR A 83 -13.26 -5.45 9.51
N PRO A 84 -12.60 -5.64 10.68
CA PRO A 84 -13.28 -6.15 11.88
C PRO A 84 -14.44 -5.31 12.44
N SER A 85 -14.43 -3.98 12.25
CA SER A 85 -15.42 -3.06 12.84
C SER A 85 -16.70 -2.91 12.00
N ILE A 86 -16.70 -3.36 10.74
CA ILE A 86 -17.87 -3.31 9.86
C ILE A 86 -19.10 -3.97 10.49
N ASN A 87 -20.21 -3.22 10.53
CA ASN A 87 -21.48 -3.72 11.03
C ASN A 87 -22.09 -4.75 10.04
N LYS A 88 -22.01 -6.03 10.42
CA LYS A 88 -22.51 -7.15 9.60
C LYS A 88 -24.00 -7.10 9.32
N HIS A 89 -24.80 -6.67 10.29
CA HIS A 89 -26.26 -6.60 10.14
C HIS A 89 -26.65 -5.50 9.15
N TYR A 90 -26.05 -4.32 9.29
CA TYR A 90 -26.24 -3.21 8.35
C TYR A 90 -25.83 -3.60 6.93
N LEU A 91 -24.63 -4.18 6.77
CA LEU A 91 -24.15 -4.64 5.47
C LEU A 91 -25.08 -5.69 4.85
N TYR A 92 -25.50 -6.70 5.63
CA TYR A 92 -26.42 -7.73 5.15
C TYR A 92 -27.74 -7.12 4.69
N LYS A 93 -28.34 -6.21 5.47
CA LYS A 93 -29.57 -5.50 5.11
C LYS A 93 -29.40 -4.69 3.82
N LYS A 94 -28.27 -4.00 3.65
CA LYS A 94 -27.94 -3.25 2.42
C LYS A 94 -27.88 -4.18 1.21
N LEU A 95 -27.22 -5.33 1.33
CA LEU A 95 -27.13 -6.30 0.24
C LEU A 95 -28.48 -6.93 -0.11
N MET A 96 -29.31 -7.24 0.89
CA MET A 96 -30.64 -7.84 0.67
C MET A 96 -31.62 -6.83 0.08
N LYS A 97 -31.64 -5.58 0.55
CA LYS A 97 -32.57 -4.55 0.06
C LYS A 97 -32.42 -4.31 -1.45
N ALA A 98 -31.19 -4.35 -1.94
CA ALA A 98 -30.92 -4.11 -3.35
C ALA A 98 -31.36 -5.29 -4.25
N ASN A 99 -31.52 -6.50 -3.69
CA ASN A 99 -31.80 -7.74 -4.43
C ASN A 99 -30.89 -7.97 -5.66
N MET A 100 -29.69 -7.39 -5.64
CA MET A 100 -28.82 -7.42 -6.80
C MET A 100 -28.08 -8.75 -6.89
N LEU A 101 -27.59 -9.31 -5.77
CA LEU A 101 -26.74 -10.50 -5.76
C LEU A 101 -27.51 -11.81 -5.97
N SER A 102 -26.87 -12.79 -6.60
CA SER A 102 -27.42 -14.13 -6.82
C SER A 102 -27.63 -14.89 -5.51
N ASN A 103 -28.64 -15.77 -5.48
CA ASN A 103 -28.94 -16.63 -4.33
C ASN A 103 -27.73 -17.47 -3.90
N SER A 104 -26.95 -17.99 -4.83
CA SER A 104 -25.72 -18.74 -4.55
C SER A 104 -24.68 -17.90 -3.80
N THR A 105 -24.52 -16.64 -4.19
CA THR A 105 -23.60 -15.70 -3.55
C THR A 105 -24.06 -15.38 -2.13
N ILE A 106 -25.36 -15.09 -1.97
CA ILE A 106 -25.92 -14.82 -0.64
C ILE A 106 -25.79 -16.03 0.28
N GLN A 107 -26.11 -17.24 -0.19
CA GLN A 107 -25.94 -18.46 0.60
C GLN A 107 -24.48 -18.70 1.00
N THR A 108 -23.53 -18.37 0.12
CA THR A 108 -22.10 -18.48 0.41
C THR A 108 -21.63 -17.49 1.47
N LEU A 109 -22.12 -16.24 1.43
CA LEU A 109 -21.76 -15.19 2.38
C LEU A 109 -22.51 -15.29 3.71
N LYS A 110 -23.71 -15.90 3.73
CA LYS A 110 -24.58 -16.03 4.91
C LYS A 110 -23.84 -16.47 6.19
N PRO A 111 -22.99 -17.52 6.18
CA PRO A 111 -22.28 -17.96 7.38
C PRO A 111 -21.35 -16.90 7.99
N MET A 112 -20.82 -15.97 7.17
CA MET A 112 -19.97 -14.88 7.65
C MET A 112 -20.79 -13.84 8.43
N PHE A 113 -21.96 -13.46 7.89
CA PHE A 113 -22.82 -12.46 8.52
C PHE A 113 -23.35 -12.91 9.89
N PHE A 114 -23.78 -14.17 9.99
CA PHE A 114 -24.47 -14.69 11.18
C PHE A 114 -23.56 -15.42 12.19
N SER A 115 -22.28 -15.65 11.87
CA SER A 115 -21.36 -16.29 12.83
C SER A 115 -20.68 -15.27 13.73
N SER A 116 -20.71 -15.47 15.04
CA SER A 116 -19.93 -14.69 16.03
C SER A 116 -18.41 -14.87 15.89
N SER A 117 -17.96 -15.97 15.27
CA SER A 117 -16.53 -16.29 15.08
C SER A 117 -15.83 -15.45 14.00
N VAL A 118 -16.60 -14.65 13.25
CA VAL A 118 -16.09 -13.71 12.24
C VAL A 118 -16.52 -12.31 12.64
N SER A 119 -15.55 -11.48 13.04
CA SER A 119 -15.77 -10.05 13.29
C SER A 119 -15.80 -9.29 11.96
N GLY A 120 -16.82 -8.46 11.76
CA GLY A 120 -17.02 -7.67 10.55
C GLY A 120 -16.86 -8.46 9.26
N ILE A 121 -16.01 -7.98 8.35
CA ILE A 121 -15.63 -8.65 7.12
C ILE A 121 -14.28 -9.36 7.31
N PRO A 122 -14.14 -10.64 6.92
CA PRO A 122 -12.90 -11.39 7.05
C PRO A 122 -11.79 -10.84 6.15
N LEU A 123 -10.62 -10.57 6.72
CA LEU A 123 -9.43 -10.21 5.95
C LEU A 123 -8.91 -11.42 5.16
N GLY A 124 -8.34 -11.20 3.97
CA GLY A 124 -7.70 -12.24 3.17
C GLY A 124 -8.61 -12.96 2.15
N LEU A 125 -9.92 -12.73 2.19
CA LEU A 125 -10.83 -13.26 1.17
C LEU A 125 -10.98 -12.29 -0.01
N PRO A 126 -11.04 -12.79 -1.26
CA PRO A 126 -11.15 -11.92 -2.44
C PRO A 126 -12.33 -10.94 -2.43
N PHE A 127 -13.52 -11.38 -2.01
CA PHE A 127 -14.73 -10.55 -2.02
C PHE A 127 -14.74 -9.47 -0.93
N SER A 128 -13.85 -9.56 0.07
CA SER A 128 -13.86 -8.66 1.23
C SER A 128 -13.64 -7.20 0.85
N SER A 129 -12.78 -6.94 -0.14
CA SER A 129 -12.56 -5.58 -0.64
C SER A 129 -13.81 -5.01 -1.31
N ALA A 130 -14.54 -5.82 -2.09
CA ALA A 130 -15.74 -5.37 -2.77
C ALA A 130 -16.86 -5.06 -1.77
N LEU A 131 -17.06 -5.93 -0.78
CA LEU A 131 -18.03 -5.69 0.29
C LEU A 131 -17.69 -4.45 1.14
N ALA A 132 -16.40 -4.17 1.35
CA ALA A 132 -15.96 -2.97 2.03
C ALA A 132 -16.31 -1.69 1.25
N GLU A 133 -16.11 -1.66 -0.06
CA GLU A 133 -16.52 -0.51 -0.89
C GLU A 133 -18.05 -0.32 -0.88
N VAL A 134 -18.82 -1.41 -0.99
CA VAL A 134 -20.29 -1.35 -0.86
C VAL A 134 -20.72 -0.80 0.50
N TYR A 135 -20.00 -1.15 1.58
CA TYR A 135 -20.29 -0.59 2.90
C TYR A 135 -20.07 0.93 2.96
N LEU A 136 -18.96 1.39 2.39
CA LEU A 136 -18.49 2.77 2.49
C LEU A 136 -19.19 3.76 1.53
N GLU A 137 -19.94 3.30 0.54
CA GLU A 137 -20.68 4.18 -0.38
C GLU A 137 -21.53 5.24 0.34
N LYS A 138 -22.31 4.85 1.36
CA LYS A 138 -23.10 5.83 2.13
C LYS A 138 -22.21 6.79 2.93
N PHE A 139 -21.13 6.27 3.50
CA PHE A 139 -20.17 7.08 4.24
C PHE A 139 -19.54 8.15 3.33
N ASP A 140 -19.19 7.77 2.09
CA ASP A 140 -18.66 8.70 1.10
C ASP A 140 -19.67 9.79 0.73
N ASP A 141 -20.94 9.42 0.56
CA ASP A 141 -22.03 10.37 0.30
C ASP A 141 -22.22 11.34 1.46
N ASP A 142 -22.23 10.82 2.70
CA ASP A 142 -22.37 11.65 3.90
C ASP A 142 -21.17 12.62 4.03
N ILE A 143 -19.94 12.20 3.73
CA ILE A 143 -18.78 13.10 3.67
C ILE A 143 -18.98 14.19 2.62
N ARG A 144 -19.39 13.82 1.39
CA ARG A 144 -19.60 14.80 0.31
C ARG A 144 -20.69 15.81 0.65
N GLN A 145 -21.78 15.37 1.26
CA GLN A 145 -22.91 16.23 1.62
C GLN A 145 -22.55 17.21 2.74
N ASN A 146 -21.82 16.76 3.76
CA ASN A 146 -21.53 17.57 4.95
C ASN A 146 -20.29 18.46 4.77
N PHE A 147 -19.26 18.01 4.05
CA PHE A 147 -18.02 18.77 3.86
C PHE A 147 -17.97 19.56 2.55
N ASN A 148 -18.85 19.25 1.59
CA ASN A 148 -18.84 19.75 0.22
C ASN A 148 -17.41 19.89 -0.36
N PRO A 149 -16.63 18.78 -0.36
CA PRO A 149 -15.20 18.87 -0.47
C PRO A 149 -14.76 19.28 -1.88
N THR A 150 -13.76 20.17 -2.00
CA THR A 150 -13.15 20.45 -3.31
C THR A 150 -12.54 19.16 -3.87
N PHE A 151 -11.83 18.41 -3.02
CA PHE A 151 -11.36 17.07 -3.36
C PHE A 151 -11.54 16.11 -2.19
N TYR A 152 -11.97 14.89 -2.52
CA TYR A 152 -12.12 13.79 -1.59
C TYR A 152 -11.47 12.55 -2.16
N PHE A 153 -10.49 12.00 -1.44
CA PHE A 153 -9.86 10.73 -1.78
C PHE A 153 -9.94 9.76 -0.60
N ARG A 154 -10.38 8.54 -0.90
CA ARG A 154 -10.40 7.42 0.05
C ARG A 154 -9.71 6.20 -0.55
N TYR A 155 -8.81 5.62 0.22
CA TYR A 155 -8.21 4.33 -0.07
C TYR A 155 -8.50 3.38 1.09
N VAL A 156 -9.61 2.64 0.98
CA VAL A 156 -10.11 1.76 2.04
C VAL A 156 -10.38 2.57 3.33
N ASP A 157 -9.50 2.47 4.32
CA ASP A 157 -9.58 3.12 5.63
C ASP A 157 -8.94 4.50 5.67
N ASP A 158 -7.99 4.81 4.79
CA ASP A 158 -7.27 6.09 4.72
C ASP A 158 -8.09 7.14 3.95
N ILE A 159 -8.41 8.26 4.60
CA ILE A 159 -9.25 9.34 4.06
C ILE A 159 -8.44 10.65 4.02
N ILE A 160 -8.58 11.40 2.92
CA ILE A 160 -8.15 12.79 2.83
C ILE A 160 -9.25 13.64 2.18
N ILE A 161 -9.58 14.74 2.84
CA ILE A 161 -10.51 15.77 2.39
C ILE A 161 -9.71 17.06 2.23
N ILE A 162 -9.86 17.73 1.10
CA ILE A 162 -9.16 18.97 0.78
C ILE A 162 -10.19 19.99 0.34
N ASN A 163 -10.16 21.14 0.98
CA ASN A 163 -10.91 22.32 0.59
C ASN A 163 -9.95 23.45 0.26
N TYR A 164 -10.24 24.17 -0.82
CA TYR A 164 -9.71 25.52 -0.97
C TYR A 164 -10.33 26.38 0.11
N ASP A 165 -9.50 26.98 0.95
CA ASP A 165 -9.93 27.80 2.07
C ASP A 165 -10.34 29.17 1.52
N THR A 166 -11.56 29.25 0.99
CA THR A 166 -12.23 30.55 0.90
C THR A 166 -12.76 30.90 2.30
N ILE A 167 -11.87 31.55 3.09
CA ILE A 167 -12.16 32.43 4.24
C ILE A 167 -12.11 31.78 5.64
N LYS A 168 -11.22 32.36 6.48
CA LYS A 168 -11.36 32.69 7.91
C LYS A 168 -12.74 32.33 8.52
N GLY A 169 -12.91 31.09 8.96
CA GLY A 169 -14.17 30.67 9.58
C GLY A 169 -14.31 29.18 9.84
N ILE A 170 -13.43 28.34 9.28
CA ILE A 170 -13.44 26.91 9.60
C ILE A 170 -13.00 26.71 11.06
N ASP A 171 -13.96 26.35 11.91
CA ASP A 171 -13.72 25.87 13.26
C ASP A 171 -13.33 24.38 13.21
N ILE A 172 -12.10 24.08 13.62
CA ILE A 172 -11.56 22.73 13.65
C ILE A 172 -12.36 21.83 14.60
N GLU A 173 -12.84 22.36 15.73
CA GLU A 173 -13.60 21.60 16.71
C GLU A 173 -14.98 21.25 16.17
N GLU A 174 -15.67 22.20 15.54
CA GLU A 174 -16.95 21.95 14.87
C GLU A 174 -16.79 20.94 13.72
N THR A 175 -15.77 21.14 12.89
CA THR A 175 -15.43 20.21 11.79
C THR A 175 -15.18 18.79 12.33
N ASN A 176 -14.44 18.66 13.43
CA ASN A 176 -14.19 17.37 14.06
C ASN A 176 -15.48 16.75 14.61
N LYS A 177 -16.38 17.54 15.24
CA LYS A 177 -17.70 17.06 15.70
C LYS A 177 -18.54 16.52 14.53
N VAL A 178 -18.57 17.23 13.40
CA VAL A 178 -19.25 16.78 12.18
C VAL A 178 -18.65 15.46 11.68
N LEU A 179 -17.31 15.37 11.61
CA LEU A 179 -16.64 14.15 11.20
C LEU A 179 -16.97 12.97 12.12
N GLU A 180 -16.87 13.15 13.44
CA GLU A 180 -17.21 12.12 14.43
C GLU A 180 -18.67 11.66 14.32
N LYS A 181 -19.59 12.59 14.05
CA LYS A 181 -21.01 12.30 13.81
C LYS A 181 -21.19 11.39 12.58
N ILE A 182 -20.58 11.72 11.45
CA ILE A 182 -20.66 10.91 10.20
C ILE A 182 -20.14 9.49 10.44
N PHE A 183 -18.99 9.35 11.13
CA PHE A 183 -18.45 8.04 11.48
C PHE A 183 -19.45 7.22 12.32
N LYS A 184 -20.01 7.84 13.36
CA LYS A 184 -20.97 7.20 14.26
C LYS A 184 -22.25 6.77 13.55
N GLU A 185 -22.81 7.63 12.70
CA GLU A 185 -24.02 7.36 11.90
C GLU A 185 -23.82 6.20 10.90
N ASN A 186 -22.58 5.99 10.46
CA ASN A 186 -22.20 4.88 9.59
C ASN A 186 -21.69 3.63 10.35
N PHE A 187 -21.86 3.58 11.67
CA PHE A 187 -21.38 2.50 12.55
C PHE A 187 -19.87 2.24 12.45
N LEU A 188 -19.10 3.30 12.22
CA LEU A 188 -17.64 3.28 12.13
C LEU A 188 -17.03 4.05 13.30
N ASN A 189 -15.77 3.75 13.59
CA ASN A 189 -15.01 4.43 14.63
C ASN A 189 -13.86 5.19 13.99
N ILE A 190 -13.75 6.47 14.32
CA ILE A 190 -12.63 7.31 13.90
C ILE A 190 -11.36 6.92 14.64
N ASN A 191 -10.23 6.94 13.93
CA ASN A 191 -8.92 6.81 14.55
C ASN A 191 -8.39 8.20 14.94
N ARG A 192 -8.71 8.65 16.15
CA ARG A 192 -8.35 9.98 16.66
C ARG A 192 -6.84 10.26 16.59
N GLU A 193 -5.99 9.28 16.87
CA GLU A 193 -4.52 9.43 16.80
C GLU A 193 -3.99 9.72 15.40
N LYS A 194 -4.72 9.29 14.37
CA LYS A 194 -4.35 9.53 12.96
C LYS A 194 -5.20 10.61 12.30
N THR A 195 -6.16 11.18 13.03
CA THR A 195 -7.01 12.24 12.49
C THR A 195 -6.33 13.57 12.74
N ILE A 196 -6.06 14.29 11.67
CA ILE A 196 -5.29 15.53 11.69
C ILE A 196 -6.03 16.56 10.83
N PHE A 197 -6.12 17.77 11.35
CA PHE A 197 -6.68 18.94 10.67
C PHE A 197 -5.55 19.94 10.49
N ASN A 198 -5.25 20.32 9.26
CA ASN A 198 -4.21 21.30 8.95
C ASN A 198 -4.78 22.43 8.10
N ARG A 199 -4.43 23.67 8.46
CA ARG A 199 -4.65 24.86 7.62
C ARG A 199 -3.30 25.30 7.09
N TYR A 200 -3.24 25.54 5.79
CA TYR A 200 -2.07 26.08 5.10
C TYR A 200 -2.47 27.42 4.50
N GLU A 201 -1.83 28.49 4.92
CA GLU A 201 -2.13 29.86 4.49
C GLU A 201 -1.02 30.33 3.54
N ALA A 202 -1.28 30.46 2.24
CA ALA A 202 -0.23 30.64 1.25
C ALA A 202 0.45 32.03 1.27
N LEU A 203 -0.25 33.06 1.75
CA LEU A 203 0.22 34.45 1.75
C LEU A 203 0.73 34.94 3.12
N SER A 204 0.67 34.10 4.16
CA SER A 204 1.11 34.47 5.50
C SER A 204 2.63 34.44 5.60
N ARG A 205 3.26 35.50 6.15
CA ARG A 205 4.72 35.53 6.38
C ARG A 205 5.21 34.47 7.38
N ASN A 206 4.29 33.91 8.17
CA ASN A 206 4.52 32.80 9.11
C ASN A 206 3.82 31.51 8.63
N SER A 207 3.49 31.40 7.35
CA SER A 207 2.75 30.26 6.80
C SER A 207 3.47 28.94 7.09
N GLU A 208 2.77 27.99 7.71
CA GLU A 208 3.25 26.61 7.75
C GLU A 208 3.33 26.08 6.32
N GLU A 209 4.50 25.58 5.95
CA GLU A 209 4.66 24.81 4.72
C GLU A 209 3.67 23.62 4.73
N LEU A 210 3.04 23.35 3.59
CA LEU A 210 2.22 22.16 3.41
C LEU A 210 3.04 20.94 3.75
N CYS A 211 2.65 20.18 4.77
CA CYS A 211 3.41 19.02 5.24
C CYS A 211 2.48 17.94 5.79
N PHE A 212 2.30 16.85 5.05
CA PHE A 212 1.48 15.73 5.49
C PHE A 212 1.87 14.40 4.82
N ASP A 213 1.47 13.28 5.43
CA ASP A 213 1.69 11.94 4.89
C ASP A 213 0.40 11.39 4.25
N TYR A 214 0.42 10.74 3.09
CA TYR A 214 -0.76 10.02 2.61
C TYR A 214 -0.38 8.79 1.79
N LEU A 215 -1.00 7.64 2.11
CA LEU A 215 -0.72 6.33 1.52
C LEU A 215 0.77 5.98 1.46
N GLY A 216 1.55 6.39 2.47
CA GLY A 216 2.99 6.12 2.57
C GLY A 216 3.91 7.10 1.83
N TYR A 217 3.36 8.12 1.17
CA TYR A 217 4.11 9.27 0.68
C TYR A 217 4.08 10.38 1.74
N LYS A 218 5.10 11.24 1.71
CA LYS A 218 5.11 12.52 2.41
C LYS A 218 5.08 13.63 1.37
N PHE A 219 4.14 14.54 1.51
CA PHE A 219 3.99 15.75 0.73
C PHE A 219 4.52 16.90 1.58
N ASN A 220 5.49 17.64 1.05
CA ASN A 220 6.03 18.83 1.66
C ASN A 220 6.09 19.96 0.62
N THR A 221 5.77 21.20 0.95
CA THR A 221 6.13 22.33 0.08
C THR A 221 7.36 23.03 0.62
N ASN A 222 8.30 23.40 -0.24
CA ASN A 222 9.38 24.32 0.11
C ASN A 222 9.51 25.32 -1.03
N ASN A 223 9.57 26.62 -0.72
CA ASN A 223 9.63 27.69 -1.71
C ASN A 223 8.57 27.55 -2.82
N LYS A 224 7.32 27.21 -2.44
CA LYS A 224 6.19 26.98 -3.35
C LYS A 224 6.32 25.80 -4.31
N ASN A 225 7.32 24.92 -4.14
CA ASN A 225 7.43 23.69 -4.91
C ASN A 225 7.03 22.49 -4.05
N LEU A 226 6.20 21.61 -4.62
CA LEU A 226 5.77 20.38 -3.98
C LEU A 226 6.88 19.32 -4.06
N HIS A 227 7.43 18.97 -2.91
CA HIS A 227 8.36 17.88 -2.69
C HIS A 227 7.62 16.64 -2.16
N ILE A 228 7.87 15.51 -2.79
CA ILE A 228 7.24 14.23 -2.53
C ILE A 228 8.33 13.23 -2.18
N SER A 229 8.25 12.66 -0.99
CA SER A 229 9.18 11.66 -0.48
C SER A 229 8.45 10.46 0.13
N ILE A 230 9.17 9.49 0.68
CA ILE A 230 8.57 8.36 1.41
C ILE A 230 8.25 8.85 2.82
N SER A 231 7.08 8.49 3.35
CA SER A 231 6.77 8.81 4.74
C SER A 231 7.81 8.19 5.69
N GLU A 232 8.19 8.94 6.73
CA GLU A 232 9.35 8.60 7.58
C GLU A 232 9.24 7.18 8.17
N ASN A 233 8.06 6.85 8.68
CA ASN A 233 7.74 5.52 9.21
C ASN A 233 7.94 4.39 8.18
N LYS A 234 7.67 4.64 6.89
CA LYS A 234 7.88 3.66 5.83
C LYS A 234 9.34 3.62 5.40
N TYR A 235 10.00 4.77 5.32
CA TYR A 235 11.43 4.89 5.00
C TYR A 235 12.28 4.11 6.01
N ILE A 236 12.06 4.31 7.31
CA ILE A 236 12.75 3.58 8.39
C ILE A 236 12.53 2.07 8.27
N LYS A 237 11.29 1.62 7.97
CA LYS A 237 10.99 0.18 7.78
C LYS A 237 11.75 -0.42 6.60
N ILE A 238 11.92 0.34 5.51
CA ILE A 238 12.68 -0.07 4.34
C ILE A 238 14.17 -0.20 4.71
N ILE A 239 14.75 0.83 5.33
CA ILE A 239 16.15 0.82 5.79
C ILE A 239 16.42 -0.35 6.74
N ASN A 240 15.55 -0.55 7.73
CA ASN A 240 15.71 -1.63 8.72
C ASN A 240 15.64 -3.02 8.07
N ARG A 241 14.79 -3.20 7.05
CA ARG A 241 14.74 -4.43 6.27
C ARG A 241 16.05 -4.68 5.52
N ILE A 242 16.62 -3.63 4.90
CA ILE A 242 17.92 -3.74 4.23
C ILE A 242 19.02 -4.09 5.23
N LYS A 243 19.10 -3.37 6.36
CA LYS A 243 20.03 -3.66 7.46
C LYS A 243 19.90 -5.12 7.93
N LYS A 244 18.67 -5.64 8.08
CA LYS A 244 18.40 -7.04 8.44
C LYS A 244 18.97 -8.02 7.42
N TYR A 245 18.87 -7.74 6.12
CA TYR A 245 19.47 -8.60 5.09
C TYR A 245 20.98 -8.70 5.21
N PHE A 246 21.66 -7.56 5.42
CA PHE A 246 23.10 -7.53 5.66
C PHE A 246 23.48 -8.20 6.97
N TYR A 247 22.69 -8.03 8.03
CA TYR A 247 22.89 -8.72 9.31
C TYR A 247 22.83 -10.24 9.15
N ILE A 248 21.78 -10.76 8.49
CA ILE A 248 21.64 -12.21 8.21
C ILE A 248 22.84 -12.72 7.41
N PHE A 249 23.25 -11.99 6.36
CA PHE A 249 24.42 -12.38 5.57
C PHE A 249 25.70 -12.41 6.41
N LYS A 250 25.94 -11.39 7.25
CA LYS A 250 27.13 -11.28 8.11
C LYS A 250 27.19 -12.38 9.16
N LYS A 251 26.05 -12.84 9.69
CA LYS A 251 25.95 -13.94 10.67
C LYS A 251 26.05 -15.33 10.03
N SER A 252 25.78 -15.43 8.73
CA SER A 252 25.86 -16.69 8.00
C SER A 252 27.31 -17.14 7.75
N ASN A 253 27.47 -18.35 7.21
CA ASN A 253 28.76 -18.85 6.71
C ASN A 253 29.30 -18.08 5.48
N ARG A 254 28.60 -17.04 4.99
CA ARG A 254 28.97 -16.21 3.83
C ARG A 254 29.25 -17.03 2.55
N SER A 255 28.64 -18.21 2.45
CA SER A 255 28.68 -19.08 1.27
C SER A 255 28.13 -18.36 0.04
N GLU A 256 28.41 -18.93 -1.13
CA GLU A 256 27.91 -18.38 -2.41
C GLU A 256 26.38 -18.25 -2.42
N LYS A 257 25.66 -19.25 -1.91
CA LYS A 257 24.20 -19.18 -1.76
C LYS A 257 23.76 -17.99 -0.91
N GLN A 258 24.43 -17.73 0.21
CA GLN A 258 24.09 -16.60 1.10
C GLN A 258 24.35 -15.25 0.43
N PHE A 259 25.42 -15.15 -0.37
CA PHE A 259 25.67 -13.96 -1.17
C PHE A 259 24.55 -13.71 -2.19
N TRP A 260 24.12 -14.74 -2.92
CA TRP A 260 23.03 -14.60 -3.89
C TRP A 260 21.69 -14.31 -3.22
N LEU A 261 21.42 -14.87 -2.04
CA LEU A 261 20.25 -14.50 -1.24
C LEU A 261 20.26 -13.00 -0.88
N LEU A 262 21.40 -12.46 -0.43
CA LEU A 262 21.55 -11.02 -0.19
C LEU A 262 21.32 -10.21 -1.47
N TYR A 263 21.96 -10.61 -2.58
CA TYR A 263 21.82 -9.95 -3.88
C TYR A 263 20.36 -9.84 -4.32
N TYR A 264 19.63 -10.97 -4.35
CA TYR A 264 18.23 -10.97 -4.81
C TYR A 264 17.31 -10.23 -3.84
N ARG A 265 17.55 -10.30 -2.53
CA ARG A 265 16.77 -9.52 -1.54
C ARG A 265 16.96 -8.02 -1.73
N LEU A 266 18.19 -7.58 -1.98
CA LEU A 266 18.49 -6.18 -2.28
C LEU A 266 17.81 -5.76 -3.60
N MET A 267 18.09 -6.47 -4.69
CA MET A 267 17.49 -6.19 -6.00
C MET A 267 15.97 -6.10 -5.92
N ASN A 268 15.33 -7.07 -5.25
CA ASN A 268 13.89 -7.13 -5.09
C ASN A 268 13.29 -6.02 -4.22
N SER A 269 14.10 -5.42 -3.35
CA SER A 269 13.68 -4.27 -2.54
C SER A 269 13.84 -2.97 -3.31
N LEU A 270 14.90 -2.86 -4.11
CA LEU A 270 15.29 -1.64 -4.82
C LEU A 270 14.49 -1.45 -6.12
N PHE A 271 14.38 -2.49 -6.93
CA PHE A 271 13.86 -2.35 -8.29
C PHE A 271 12.34 -2.48 -8.29
N GLY A 272 11.69 -1.97 -9.32
CA GLY A 272 10.32 -2.34 -9.64
C GLY A 272 10.31 -3.79 -10.14
N ILE A 273 9.85 -4.72 -9.30
CA ILE A 273 9.77 -6.13 -9.61
C ILE A 273 8.39 -6.48 -10.13
N LYS A 274 8.35 -7.17 -11.26
CA LYS A 274 7.18 -7.89 -11.74
C LYS A 274 7.41 -9.40 -11.57
N SER A 275 6.46 -10.07 -10.94
CA SER A 275 6.47 -11.52 -10.69
C SER A 275 5.05 -12.07 -10.84
N THR A 276 4.87 -13.37 -10.68
CA THR A 276 3.56 -14.00 -10.47
C THR A 276 3.41 -14.50 -9.04
N ASP A 277 2.17 -14.56 -8.56
CA ASP A 277 1.81 -15.37 -7.40
C ASP A 277 1.77 -16.87 -7.77
N GLU A 278 1.45 -17.72 -6.78
CA GLU A 278 1.30 -19.18 -6.98
C GLU A 278 0.25 -19.54 -8.05
N ASN A 279 -0.66 -18.62 -8.37
CA ASN A 279 -1.78 -18.83 -9.27
C ASN A 279 -1.57 -18.13 -10.62
N GLY A 280 -0.35 -17.67 -10.91
CA GLY A 280 0.01 -17.02 -12.18
C GLY A 280 -0.46 -15.57 -12.30
N LYS A 281 -1.02 -14.96 -11.25
CA LYS A 281 -1.45 -13.55 -11.28
C LYS A 281 -0.24 -12.65 -11.12
N ASN A 282 -0.15 -11.63 -11.98
CA ASN A 282 0.91 -10.63 -11.89
C ASN A 282 0.91 -9.90 -10.54
N MET A 283 2.10 -9.80 -9.96
CA MET A 283 2.42 -9.05 -8.75
C MET A 283 3.49 -8.01 -9.06
N TYR A 284 3.30 -6.80 -8.54
CA TYR A 284 4.21 -5.68 -8.69
C TYR A 284 4.64 -5.19 -7.32
N PHE A 285 5.95 -5.08 -7.06
CA PHE A 285 6.46 -4.62 -5.77
C PHE A 285 7.89 -4.05 -5.90
N GLY A 286 8.44 -3.62 -4.76
CA GLY A 286 9.75 -2.98 -4.68
C GLY A 286 9.65 -1.46 -4.82
N LEU A 287 10.73 -0.75 -4.44
CA LEU A 287 10.73 0.72 -4.38
C LEU A 287 10.27 1.36 -5.70
N GLY A 288 10.77 0.86 -6.84
CA GLY A 288 10.45 1.41 -8.16
C GLY A 288 8.97 1.32 -8.57
N TYR A 289 8.17 0.43 -7.97
CA TYR A 289 6.71 0.41 -8.16
C TYR A 289 5.97 1.14 -7.03
N ASN A 290 6.42 0.95 -5.78
CA ASN A 290 5.69 1.42 -4.60
C ASN A 290 5.76 2.94 -4.38
N TYR A 291 6.82 3.59 -4.88
CA TYR A 291 7.08 5.01 -4.64
C TYR A 291 7.53 5.75 -5.91
N LYS A 292 6.84 5.51 -7.03
CA LYS A 292 7.21 6.03 -8.35
C LYS A 292 7.03 7.56 -8.53
N PHE A 293 6.40 8.24 -7.57
CA PHE A 293 6.06 9.68 -7.63
C PHE A 293 6.96 10.53 -6.73
N ILE A 294 8.03 9.96 -6.17
CA ILE A 294 9.02 10.73 -5.42
C ILE A 294 9.72 11.70 -6.38
N ASN A 295 9.83 12.96 -5.99
CA ASN A 295 10.65 13.95 -6.67
C ASN A 295 11.76 14.54 -5.76
N ASP A 296 11.72 14.28 -4.45
CA ASP A 296 12.77 14.66 -3.51
C ASP A 296 13.90 13.62 -3.46
N LYS A 297 15.12 14.08 -3.76
CA LYS A 297 16.34 13.26 -3.84
C LYS A 297 16.93 12.92 -2.47
N THR A 298 16.64 13.71 -1.45
CA THR A 298 17.33 13.70 -0.14
C THR A 298 17.30 12.33 0.52
N GLN A 299 16.10 11.74 0.63
CA GLN A 299 15.95 10.41 1.21
C GLN A 299 16.63 9.32 0.37
N MET A 300 16.63 9.44 -0.97
CA MET A 300 17.25 8.44 -1.84
C MET A 300 18.78 8.52 -1.79
N GLU A 301 19.35 9.72 -1.65
CA GLU A 301 20.79 9.91 -1.44
C GLU A 301 21.26 9.27 -0.14
N ASN A 302 20.57 9.55 0.96
CA ASN A 302 20.84 8.92 2.25
C ASN A 302 20.70 7.39 2.16
N PHE A 303 19.61 6.91 1.54
CA PHE A 303 19.39 5.48 1.33
C PHE A 303 20.55 4.82 0.59
N ILE A 304 21.00 5.40 -0.53
CA ILE A 304 22.12 4.89 -1.32
C ILE A 304 23.41 4.89 -0.49
N SER A 305 23.68 5.96 0.26
CA SER A 305 24.84 6.06 1.15
C SER A 305 24.85 4.94 2.20
N VAL A 306 23.73 4.70 2.87
CA VAL A 306 23.56 3.61 3.83
C VAL A 306 23.82 2.25 3.19
N VAL A 307 23.26 1.97 2.00
CA VAL A 307 23.49 0.69 1.32
C VAL A 307 24.94 0.53 0.90
N LYS A 308 25.60 1.58 0.37
CA LYS A 308 27.03 1.55 0.05
C LYS A 308 27.85 1.24 1.30
N GLY A 309 27.63 1.94 2.40
CA GLY A 309 28.31 1.68 3.68
C GLY A 309 28.16 0.22 4.14
N LEU A 310 26.95 -0.34 4.04
CA LEU A 310 26.69 -1.74 4.36
C LEU A 310 27.47 -2.70 3.44
N ILE A 311 27.54 -2.43 2.13
CA ILE A 311 28.33 -3.22 1.18
C ILE A 311 29.82 -3.19 1.54
N HIS A 312 30.37 -2.00 1.81
CA HIS A 312 31.79 -1.85 2.17
C HIS A 312 32.14 -2.59 3.47
N SER A 313 31.22 -2.61 4.43
CA SER A 313 31.41 -3.30 5.71
C SER A 313 31.44 -4.84 5.64
N CYS A 314 31.08 -5.46 4.51
CA CYS A 314 30.96 -6.92 4.40
C CYS A 314 32.25 -7.66 4.01
N LYS A 315 33.39 -6.97 3.84
CA LYS A 315 34.69 -7.55 3.43
C LYS A 315 34.55 -8.53 2.24
N LEU A 316 33.80 -8.12 1.21
CA LEU A 316 33.54 -8.93 0.01
C LEU A 316 34.69 -8.85 -0.98
N SER A 317 34.87 -9.90 -1.81
CA SER A 317 35.77 -9.85 -2.97
C SER A 317 35.34 -8.76 -3.96
N SER A 318 36.28 -8.26 -4.76
CA SER A 318 36.03 -7.16 -5.72
C SER A 318 34.84 -7.47 -6.63
N LYS A 319 34.77 -8.68 -7.20
CA LYS A 319 33.65 -9.12 -8.05
C LYS A 319 32.30 -9.07 -7.34
N ARG A 320 32.22 -9.54 -6.09
CA ARG A 320 30.98 -9.55 -5.29
C ARG A 320 30.58 -8.13 -4.86
N LYS A 321 31.55 -7.31 -4.49
CA LYS A 321 31.34 -5.90 -4.14
C LYS A 321 30.78 -5.12 -5.35
N SER A 322 31.41 -5.24 -6.51
CA SER A 322 30.95 -4.57 -7.74
C SER A 322 29.53 -5.00 -8.14
N ALA A 323 29.20 -6.29 -8.00
CA ALA A 323 27.84 -6.78 -8.29
C ALA A 323 26.76 -6.15 -7.40
N LEU A 324 27.05 -5.88 -6.12
CA LEU A 324 26.10 -5.21 -5.22
C LEU A 324 26.05 -3.69 -5.46
N LEU A 325 27.21 -3.05 -5.69
CA LEU A 325 27.27 -1.61 -5.97
C LEU A 325 26.50 -1.25 -7.25
N TYR A 326 26.51 -2.13 -8.27
CA TYR A 326 25.73 -1.96 -9.48
C TYR A 326 24.22 -1.82 -9.22
N LEU A 327 23.69 -2.51 -8.19
CA LEU A 327 22.27 -2.40 -7.84
C LEU A 327 21.89 -0.97 -7.42
N VAL A 328 22.79 -0.26 -6.75
CA VAL A 328 22.58 1.12 -6.29
C VAL A 328 23.27 2.18 -7.15
N PHE A 329 23.80 1.79 -8.32
CA PHE A 329 24.41 2.71 -9.27
C PHE A 329 23.38 3.70 -9.85
N THR A 330 23.76 4.97 -9.97
CA THR A 330 22.93 6.05 -10.52
C THR A 330 23.78 6.94 -11.42
N ASN A 331 23.16 7.59 -12.42
CA ASN A 331 23.85 8.48 -13.36
C ASN A 331 23.84 9.91 -12.83
N GLY A 332 24.29 10.11 -11.59
CA GLY A 332 24.29 11.41 -10.92
C GLY A 332 22.94 11.83 -10.31
N ASN A 333 21.84 11.16 -10.62
CA ASN A 333 20.54 11.40 -9.98
C ASN A 333 20.11 10.22 -9.10
N SER A 334 19.95 10.43 -7.79
CA SER A 334 19.58 9.38 -6.84
C SER A 334 18.22 8.73 -7.16
N LEU A 335 17.31 9.44 -7.83
CA LEU A 335 15.99 8.94 -8.23
C LEU A 335 16.04 7.92 -9.37
N ASP A 336 17.16 7.81 -10.12
CA ASP A 336 17.33 6.83 -11.19
C ASP A 336 17.08 5.40 -10.70
N ILE A 337 17.31 5.14 -9.41
CA ILE A 337 17.07 3.84 -8.79
C ILE A 337 15.59 3.43 -8.88
N LEU A 338 14.66 4.39 -8.84
CA LEU A 338 13.22 4.17 -8.95
C LEU A 338 12.81 3.81 -10.38
N GLY A 339 13.66 4.06 -11.39
CA GLY A 339 13.46 3.67 -12.78
C GLY A 339 13.84 2.22 -13.07
N LYS A 340 14.66 1.58 -12.23
CA LYS A 340 15.15 0.21 -12.47
C LYS A 340 14.01 -0.82 -12.40
N ARG A 341 13.95 -1.74 -13.35
CA ARG A 341 12.91 -2.78 -13.44
C ARG A 341 13.54 -4.17 -13.54
N TYR A 342 12.85 -5.17 -13.01
CA TYR A 342 13.19 -6.58 -13.21
C TYR A 342 11.92 -7.42 -13.31
N ASP A 343 11.75 -8.11 -14.44
CA ASP A 343 10.56 -8.91 -14.73
C ASP A 343 10.91 -10.40 -14.68
N TYR A 344 10.51 -11.07 -13.58
CA TYR A 344 10.67 -12.52 -13.43
C TYR A 344 9.82 -13.31 -14.44
N THR A 345 8.74 -12.73 -14.96
CA THR A 345 7.81 -13.42 -15.88
C THR A 345 8.37 -13.54 -17.30
N ARG A 346 9.42 -12.76 -17.63
CA ARG A 346 10.07 -12.73 -18.95
C ARG A 346 11.42 -13.44 -18.96
N LEU A 347 11.75 -14.19 -17.92
CA LEU A 347 13.04 -14.89 -17.84
C LEU A 347 13.08 -16.10 -18.77
N THR A 348 14.16 -16.19 -19.55
CA THR A 348 14.49 -17.38 -20.35
C THR A 348 14.81 -18.58 -19.44
N LEU A 349 14.67 -19.80 -19.96
CA LEU A 349 15.04 -21.03 -19.25
C LEU A 349 16.48 -20.98 -18.71
N LYS A 350 17.42 -20.47 -19.50
CA LYS A 350 18.83 -20.30 -19.11
C LYS A 350 18.98 -19.35 -17.91
N GLN A 351 18.22 -18.26 -17.87
CA GLN A 351 18.24 -17.33 -16.75
C GLN A 351 17.61 -17.93 -15.49
N ILE A 352 16.49 -18.65 -15.62
CA ILE A 352 15.84 -19.34 -14.49
C ILE A 352 16.79 -20.40 -13.90
N ASN A 353 17.41 -21.23 -14.74
CA ASN A 353 18.36 -22.25 -14.31
C ASN A 353 19.57 -21.62 -13.60
N LYS A 354 20.06 -20.48 -14.08
CA LYS A 354 21.13 -19.73 -13.41
C LYS A 354 20.71 -19.26 -12.01
N ILE A 355 19.48 -18.78 -11.83
CA ILE A 355 18.96 -18.38 -10.51
C ILE A 355 18.85 -19.60 -9.60
N LYS A 356 18.29 -20.71 -10.09
CA LYS A 356 18.17 -21.96 -9.33
C LYS A 356 19.52 -22.48 -8.85
N LEU A 357 20.53 -22.49 -9.72
CA LEU A 357 21.89 -22.92 -9.38
C LEU A 357 22.50 -22.02 -8.29
N ARG A 358 22.37 -20.69 -8.43
CA ARG A 358 22.81 -19.72 -7.42
C ARG A 358 22.16 -19.91 -6.05
N LEU A 359 20.89 -20.32 -6.04
CA LEU A 359 20.10 -20.54 -4.82
C LEU A 359 20.13 -21.98 -4.32
N GLN A 360 20.83 -22.89 -5.02
CA GLN A 360 20.85 -24.33 -4.78
C GLN A 360 19.43 -24.92 -4.65
N ILE A 361 18.58 -24.62 -5.63
CA ILE A 361 17.23 -25.15 -5.74
C ILE A 361 17.29 -26.42 -6.57
N THR A 362 16.92 -27.56 -5.96
CA THR A 362 16.98 -28.90 -6.59
C THR A 362 15.72 -29.27 -7.38
N SER A 363 14.62 -28.52 -7.26
CA SER A 363 13.37 -28.90 -7.92
C SER A 363 13.38 -28.67 -9.43
N SER A 364 12.91 -29.66 -10.18
CA SER A 364 12.62 -29.56 -11.62
C SER A 364 11.59 -28.46 -11.93
N ASP A 365 10.61 -28.25 -11.04
CA ASP A 365 9.56 -27.25 -11.19
C ASP A 365 10.08 -25.83 -11.46
N MET A 366 9.59 -25.23 -12.55
CA MET A 366 9.99 -23.90 -13.03
C MET A 366 9.23 -22.74 -12.37
N ASN A 367 8.51 -23.02 -11.28
CA ASN A 367 7.62 -22.05 -10.65
C ASN A 367 8.41 -20.93 -9.95
N ILE A 368 8.19 -19.68 -10.41
CA ILE A 368 8.77 -18.45 -9.84
C ILE A 368 8.47 -18.34 -8.34
N SER A 369 7.29 -18.75 -7.89
CA SER A 369 6.89 -18.70 -6.48
C SER A 369 7.84 -19.50 -5.58
N LYS A 370 8.43 -20.60 -6.06
CA LYS A 370 9.44 -21.37 -5.30
C LYS A 370 10.75 -20.60 -5.14
N ILE A 371 11.16 -19.84 -6.17
CA ILE A 371 12.34 -18.95 -6.10
C ILE A 371 12.12 -17.92 -4.99
N PHE A 372 10.94 -17.28 -4.98
CA PHE A 372 10.56 -16.31 -3.96
C PHE A 372 10.51 -16.93 -2.54
N TYR A 373 9.93 -18.12 -2.41
CA TYR A 373 9.92 -18.84 -1.14
C TYR A 373 11.35 -19.03 -0.59
N VAL A 374 12.29 -19.49 -1.42
CA VAL A 374 13.69 -19.68 -1.00
C VAL A 374 14.38 -18.35 -0.66
N ILE A 375 14.13 -17.30 -1.43
CA ILE A 375 14.68 -15.95 -1.15
C ILE A 375 14.23 -15.47 0.23
N TYR A 376 12.97 -15.69 0.62
CA TYR A 376 12.37 -15.10 1.82
C TYR A 376 12.16 -16.04 3.02
N LYS A 377 12.42 -17.36 2.90
CA LYS A 377 12.18 -18.36 3.96
C LYS A 377 12.75 -17.97 5.33
N ASN A 378 13.96 -17.43 5.35
CA ASN A 378 14.68 -17.03 6.59
C ASN A 378 14.78 -15.50 6.75
N ALA A 379 13.92 -14.73 6.05
CA ALA A 379 13.98 -13.27 6.02
C ALA A 379 12.89 -12.59 6.87
N LYS A 380 11.86 -13.32 7.28
CA LYS A 380 10.72 -12.77 8.03
C LYS A 380 11.12 -12.38 9.45
#